data_AF-A0A374JZQ0-F1
#
_entry.id   AF-A0A374JZQ0-F1
#
_cell.length_a   1.000
_cell.length_b   1.000
_cell.length_c   1.000
_cell.angle_alpha   90.00
_cell.angle_beta   90.00
_cell.angle_gamma   90.00
#
_symmetry.space_group_name_H-M   'P 1'
#
loop_
_entity.id
_entity.type
_entity.pdbx_description
1 polymer ?
#
loop_
_entity_poly.entity_id
_entity_poly.type
_entity_poly.pdbx_seq_one_letter_code
_entity_poly.pdbx_strand_id
1 'polypeptide(L)'
;MWTYSTLKKQIDSGNPCMFSIANGYYYNHTVAVVGYKEYKNMRTGKVYTFLVVHDGWSTTTRYIAMKNTGASYVACQTSIKVPSKKK
;
A
#
# COMPACT_ATOMS: atom_id res chain seq x y z
N MET A 1 3.08 10.05 12.48
CA MET A 1 2.40 8.73 12.49
C MET A 1 1.86 8.47 11.09
N TRP A 2 2.03 7.27 10.53
CA TRP A 2 1.54 6.97 9.19
C TRP A 2 0.01 6.88 9.17
N THR A 3 -0.61 7.32 8.08
CA THR A 3 -2.04 7.13 7.80
C THR A 3 -2.21 6.72 6.33
N TYR A 4 -3.40 6.25 5.96
CA TYR A 4 -3.71 6.05 4.54
C TYR A 4 -3.49 7.31 3.70
N SER A 5 -3.83 8.50 4.22
CA SER A 5 -3.66 9.75 3.50
C SER A 5 -2.18 10.07 3.24
N THR A 6 -1.30 9.86 4.21
CA THR A 6 0.14 10.09 4.03
C THR A 6 0.75 9.09 3.06
N LEU A 7 0.34 7.83 3.13
CA LEU A 7 0.77 6.79 2.18
C LEU A 7 0.31 7.13 0.75
N LYS A 8 -0.96 7.51 0.58
CA LYS A 8 -1.50 7.87 -0.74
C LYS A 8 -0.71 9.03 -1.36
N LYS A 9 -0.42 10.07 -0.58
CA LYS A 9 0.40 11.21 -1.05
C LYS A 9 1.79 10.79 -1.52
N GLN A 10 2.44 9.84 -0.84
CA GLN A 10 3.74 9.32 -1.27
C GLN A 10 3.62 8.62 -2.62
N ILE A 11 2.66 7.70 -2.75
CA ILE A 11 2.41 6.97 -4.00
C ILE A 11 2.05 7.92 -5.14
N ASP A 12 1.16 8.89 -4.90
CA ASP A 12 0.78 9.91 -5.89
C ASP A 12 1.99 10.76 -6.35
N SER A 13 3.01 10.90 -5.49
CA SER A 13 4.26 11.60 -5.80
C SER A 13 5.30 10.71 -6.49
N GLY A 14 4.94 9.48 -6.87
CA GLY A 14 5.84 8.50 -7.48
C GLY A 14 6.84 7.88 -6.50
N ASN A 15 6.63 8.04 -5.19
CA ASN A 15 7.51 7.51 -4.16
C ASN A 15 6.94 6.21 -3.58
N PRO A 16 7.61 5.05 -3.77
CA PRO A 16 7.22 3.82 -3.09
C PRO A 16 7.52 3.90 -1.59
N CYS A 17 6.99 2.96 -0.82
CA CYS A 17 7.31 2.83 0.60
C CYS A 17 7.44 1.37 1.04
N MET A 18 8.24 1.13 2.07
CA MET A 18 8.30 -0.16 2.76
C MET A 18 7.28 -0.17 3.88
N PHE A 19 6.60 -1.30 4.03
CA PHE A 19 5.62 -1.57 5.09
C PHE A 19 6.07 -2.80 5.87
N SER A 20 6.55 -2.60 7.10
CA SER A 20 6.85 -3.69 8.04
C SER A 20 5.63 -3.95 8.90
N ILE A 21 4.99 -5.10 8.73
CA ILE A 21 3.64 -5.37 9.22
C ILE A 21 3.68 -6.33 10.43
N ALA A 22 3.00 -5.94 11.50
CA ALA A 22 2.98 -6.62 12.79
C ALA A 22 1.68 -7.39 13.07
N ASN A 23 0.77 -7.52 12.10
CA ASN A 23 -0.46 -8.32 12.23
C ASN A 23 -1.02 -8.79 10.88
N GLY A 24 -1.96 -9.75 10.92
CA GLY A 24 -2.67 -10.23 9.73
C GLY A 24 -1.83 -11.16 8.85
N TYR A 25 -2.22 -11.29 7.58
CA TYR A 25 -1.60 -12.25 6.64
C TYR A 25 -0.10 -12.01 6.40
N TYR A 26 0.34 -10.75 6.41
CA TYR A 26 1.75 -10.37 6.24
C TYR A 26 2.43 -10.11 7.60
N TYR A 27 2.01 -10.79 8.67
CA TYR A 27 2.66 -10.71 9.98
C TYR A 27 4.16 -11.07 9.90
N ASN A 28 4.98 -10.34 10.66
CA ASN A 28 6.44 -10.53 10.70
C ASN A 28 7.09 -10.47 9.31
N HIS A 29 6.58 -9.57 8.48
CA HIS A 29 7.04 -9.42 7.11
C HIS A 29 7.11 -7.97 6.68
N THR A 30 8.05 -7.67 5.80
CA THR A 30 8.19 -6.34 5.21
C THR A 30 7.95 -6.43 3.71
N VAL A 31 7.02 -5.61 3.21
CA VAL A 31 6.62 -5.56 1.80
C VAL A 31 6.93 -4.19 1.21
N ALA A 32 7.17 -4.13 -0.10
CA ALA A 32 7.29 -2.87 -0.83
C ALA A 32 5.92 -2.50 -1.41
N VAL A 33 5.35 -1.37 -0.98
CA VAL A 33 4.15 -0.77 -1.56
C VAL A 33 4.58 0.14 -2.71
N VAL A 34 4.09 -0.18 -3.91
CA VAL A 34 4.47 0.53 -5.16
C VAL A 34 3.30 1.25 -5.81
N GLY A 35 2.09 1.05 -5.32
CA GLY A 35 0.88 1.62 -5.91
C GLY A 35 -0.36 1.32 -5.09
N TYR A 36 -1.51 1.72 -5.62
CA TYR A 36 -2.80 1.29 -5.13
C TYR A 36 -3.78 1.13 -6.31
N LYS A 37 -4.83 0.34 -6.11
CA LYS A 37 -5.97 0.24 -7.01
C LYS A 37 -7.26 0.52 -6.25
N GLU A 38 -8.17 1.20 -6.91
CA GLU A 38 -9.51 1.49 -6.41
C GLU A 38 -10.54 0.73 -7.22
N TYR A 39 -11.45 0.05 -6.52
CA TYR A 39 -12.55 -0.71 -7.11
C TYR A 39 -13.86 -0.15 -6.61
N LYS A 40 -14.74 0.24 -7.54
CA LYS A 40 -16.07 0.74 -7.21
C LYS A 40 -17.07 -0.42 -7.25
N ASN A 41 -17.77 -0.64 -6.13
CA ASN A 41 -18.92 -1.53 -6.13
C ASN A 41 -20.07 -0.82 -6.85
N MET A 42 -20.45 -1.33 -8.02
CA MET A 42 -21.48 -0.68 -8.86
C MET A 42 -22.88 -0.72 -8.24
N ARG A 43 -23.15 -1.66 -7.32
CA ARG A 43 -24.45 -1.76 -6.64
C ARG A 43 -24.57 -0.75 -5.49
N THR A 44 -23.51 -0.54 -4.72
CA THR A 44 -23.55 0.31 -3.52
C THR A 44 -22.87 1.67 -3.70
N GLY A 45 -22.17 1.88 -4.81
CA GLY A 45 -21.35 3.06 -5.08
C GLY A 45 -20.07 3.15 -4.24
N LYS A 46 -19.85 2.24 -3.29
CA LYS A 46 -18.71 2.29 -2.36
C LYS A 46 -17.40 1.96 -3.09
N VAL A 47 -16.36 2.77 -2.84
CA VAL A 47 -15.02 2.56 -3.38
C VAL A 47 -14.15 1.84 -2.36
N TYR A 48 -13.46 0.79 -2.79
CA TYR A 48 -12.54 -0.01 -1.98
C TYR A 48 -11.12 0.18 -2.51
N THR A 49 -10.17 0.43 -1.61
CA THR A 49 -8.77 0.61 -1.99
C THR A 49 -7.93 -0.57 -1.55
N PHE A 50 -7.08 -1.04 -2.45
CA PHE A 50 -6.08 -2.07 -2.21
C PHE A 50 -4.70 -1.55 -2.57
N LEU A 51 -3.72 -1.72 -1.70
CA LEU A 51 -2.32 -1.41 -1.99
C LEU A 51 -1.75 -2.47 -2.92
N VAL A 52 -0.98 -2.07 -3.91
CA VAL A 52 -0.21 -2.96 -4.79
C VAL A 52 1.16 -3.15 -4.17
N VAL A 53 1.56 -4.40 -3.96
CA VAL A 53 2.82 -4.73 -3.26
C VAL A 53 3.68 -5.73 -4.01
N HIS A 54 5.00 -5.59 -3.83
CA HIS A 54 5.95 -6.67 -4.01
C HIS A 54 6.25 -7.27 -2.64
N ASP A 55 5.86 -8.53 -2.45
CA ASP A 55 5.97 -9.24 -1.17
C ASP A 55 7.22 -10.11 -1.05
N GLY A 56 7.99 -10.30 -2.13
CA GLY A 56 9.17 -11.16 -2.12
C GLY A 56 8.88 -12.66 -1.96
N TRP A 57 7.62 -13.05 -1.89
CA TRP A 57 7.17 -14.46 -1.90
C TRP A 57 6.69 -14.88 -3.29
N SER A 58 6.19 -13.94 -4.07
CA SER A 58 5.71 -14.17 -5.42
C SER A 58 6.27 -13.15 -6.42
N THR A 59 6.40 -13.58 -7.67
CA THR A 59 6.66 -12.71 -8.82
C THR A 59 5.38 -12.08 -9.38
N THR A 60 4.20 -12.50 -8.91
CA THR A 60 2.92 -11.97 -9.36
C THR A 60 2.53 -10.70 -8.59
N THR A 61 1.60 -9.91 -9.14
CA THR A 61 1.04 -8.74 -8.45
C THR A 61 0.23 -9.17 -7.24
N ARG A 62 0.56 -8.60 -6.07
CA ARG A 62 -0.09 -8.90 -4.79
C ARG A 62 -0.78 -7.65 -4.24
N TYR A 63 -1.78 -7.86 -3.40
CA TYR A 63 -2.61 -6.79 -2.87
C TYR A 63 -2.73 -6.85 -1.36
N ILE A 64 -2.78 -5.68 -0.72
CA ILE A 64 -3.16 -5.51 0.69
C ILE A 64 -4.44 -4.69 0.74
N ALA A 65 -5.48 -5.22 1.38
CA ALA A 65 -6.73 -4.51 1.60
C ALA A 65 -6.47 -3.26 2.45
N MET A 66 -7.10 -2.11 2.15
CA MET A 66 -6.77 -0.86 2.87
C MET A 66 -7.99 -0.04 3.26
N LYS A 67 -8.55 0.74 2.33
CA LYS A 67 -9.68 1.63 2.64
C LYS A 67 -10.99 0.92 2.34
N ASN A 68 -11.96 1.06 3.25
CA ASN A 68 -13.32 0.55 3.13
C ASN A 68 -13.46 -0.99 3.11
N THR A 69 -12.39 -1.73 3.34
CA THR A 69 -12.35 -3.20 3.34
C THR A 69 -12.62 -3.82 4.72
N GLY A 70 -12.54 -3.04 5.79
CA GLY A 70 -12.61 -3.53 7.18
C GLY A 70 -11.28 -4.07 7.71
N ALA A 71 -10.23 -4.12 6.88
CA ALA A 71 -8.90 -4.52 7.32
C ALA A 71 -8.21 -3.41 8.13
N SER A 72 -7.40 -3.80 9.11
CA SER A 72 -6.60 -2.90 9.94
C SER A 72 -5.21 -3.47 10.15
N TYR A 73 -4.19 -2.61 10.08
CA TYR A 73 -2.79 -3.02 10.15
C TYR A 73 -2.05 -2.20 11.20
N VAL A 74 -1.26 -2.89 12.01
CA VAL A 74 -0.20 -2.30 12.83
C VAL A 74 1.08 -2.46 12.03
N ALA A 75 1.69 -1.35 11.63
CA ALA A 75 2.86 -1.38 10.76
C ALA A 75 3.79 -0.19 11.01
N CYS A 76 5.02 -0.31 10.52
CA CYS A 76 5.92 0.82 10.31
C CYS A 76 5.98 1.14 8.81
N GLN A 77 5.94 2.44 8.47
CA GLN A 77 6.11 2.93 7.10
C GLN A 77 7.48 3.59 6.97
N THR A 78 8.26 3.16 5.96
CA THR A 78 9.46 3.86 5.51
C THR A 78 9.26 4.36 4.09
N SER A 79 9.18 5.68 3.91
CA SER A 79 9.02 6.29 2.58
C SER A 79 10.34 6.33 1.82
N ILE A 80 10.33 6.00 0.53
CA ILE A 80 11.50 6.04 -0.34
C ILE A 80 11.33 7.21 -1.31
N LYS A 81 12.17 8.23 -1.19
CA LYS A 81 12.17 9.36 -2.13
C LYS A 81 13.00 8.99 -3.36
N VAL A 82 12.35 8.80 -4.49
CA VAL A 82 13.05 8.53 -5.75
C VAL A 82 13.74 9.82 -6.19
N PRO A 83 15.07 9.82 -6.44
CA PRO A 83 15.74 10.99 -6.97
C PRO A 83 15.11 11.40 -8.30
N SER A 84 14.89 12.70 -8.51
CA SER A 84 14.56 13.18 -9.86
C SER A 84 15.74 12.83 -10.77
N LYS A 85 15.47 12.18 -11.90
CA LYS A 85 16.48 12.09 -12.97
C LYS A 85 16.84 13.53 -13.32
N LYS A 86 18.08 13.95 -13.06
CA LYS A 86 18.61 15.18 -13.64
C LYS A 86 18.47 15.01 -15.15
N LYS A 87 17.64 15.85 -15.78
CA LYS A 87 17.59 15.96 -17.24
C LYS A 87 18.90 16.57 -17.74
#